data_AF-K1T8R2-F1
#
_entry.id   AF-K1T8R2-F1
#
_cell.length_a   1.000
_cell.length_b   1.000
_cell.length_c   1.000
_cell.angle_alpha   90.00
_cell.angle_beta   90.00
_cell.angle_gamma   90.00
#
_symmetry.space_group_name_H-M   'P 1'
#
loop_
_entity.id
_entity.type
_entity.pdbx_description
1 polymer ?
#
loop_
_entity_poly.entity_id
_entity_poly.type
_entity_poly.pdbx_seq_one_letter_code
_entity_poly.pdbx_strand_id
1 'polypeptide(L)'
;MDIDELITQGETLRASLRKNEDRWMCWYEYANHGAFQEWVQKTNRFLHTHYSGDIMIEEFEELASQGPSPKGHDKLLAILKAFKEIPQAITPPKEHHGGIVITNSNSQSQNQQQAANIFLEAISDELTGKQMKELKAALADEKGGKKGSLIEKVKSFGLDTLSNIVANIVTNPAIWG
;
A
#
# COMPACT_ATOMS: atom_id res chain seq x y z
N MET A 1 -22.01 8.49 -17.61
CA MET A 1 -21.05 9.27 -16.83
C MET A 1 -19.81 8.45 -16.66
N ASP A 2 -18.78 8.84 -17.40
CA ASP A 2 -17.43 8.28 -17.34
C ASP A 2 -16.47 9.37 -16.83
N ILE A 3 -15.20 9.01 -16.70
CA ILE A 3 -14.19 9.93 -16.17
C ILE A 3 -13.86 11.08 -17.13
N ASP A 4 -13.99 10.87 -18.44
CA ASP A 4 -13.77 11.90 -19.46
C ASP A 4 -14.83 13.00 -19.40
N GLU A 5 -16.08 12.62 -19.17
CA GLU A 5 -17.19 13.54 -18.95
C GLU A 5 -16.94 14.41 -17.70
N LEU A 6 -16.47 13.80 -16.61
CA LEU A 6 -16.14 14.51 -15.36
C LEU A 6 -14.95 15.46 -15.54
N ILE A 7 -13.91 15.05 -16.28
CA ILE A 7 -12.77 15.91 -16.62
C ILE A 7 -13.23 17.11 -17.45
N THR A 8 -14.06 16.89 -18.48
CA THR A 8 -14.57 17.95 -19.35
C THR A 8 -15.43 18.96 -18.58
N GLN A 9 -16.29 18.47 -17.67
CA GLN A 9 -17.08 19.34 -16.77
C GLN A 9 -16.17 20.14 -15.85
N GLY A 10 -15.13 19.51 -15.28
CA GLY A 10 -14.13 20.19 -14.46
C GLY A 10 -13.38 21.27 -15.23
N GLU A 11 -12.92 21.00 -16.45
CA GLU A 11 -12.23 21.98 -17.30
C GLU A 11 -13.13 23.18 -17.64
N THR A 12 -14.43 22.93 -17.86
CA THR A 12 -15.42 24.01 -18.05
C THR A 12 -15.57 24.85 -16.78
N LEU A 13 -15.65 24.22 -15.61
CA LEU A 13 -15.70 24.93 -14.32
C LEU A 13 -14.42 25.74 -14.08
N ARG A 14 -13.25 25.18 -14.40
CA ARG A 14 -11.96 25.85 -14.29
C ARG A 14 -11.88 27.13 -15.12
N ALA A 15 -12.42 27.10 -16.33
CA ALA A 15 -12.51 28.25 -17.22
C ALA A 15 -13.50 29.31 -16.70
N SER A 16 -14.51 28.90 -15.94
CA SER A 16 -15.49 29.79 -15.32
C SER A 16 -15.00 30.47 -14.04
N LEU A 17 -13.85 30.05 -13.50
CA LEU A 17 -13.27 30.58 -12.28
C LEU A 17 -12.75 32.00 -12.52
N ARG A 18 -13.23 32.95 -11.72
CA ARG A 18 -12.88 34.37 -11.82
C ARG A 18 -12.07 34.80 -10.62
N LYS A 19 -11.10 35.67 -10.86
CA LYS A 19 -10.40 36.41 -9.81
C LYS A 19 -11.22 37.66 -9.53
N ASN A 20 -11.57 37.86 -8.27
CA ASN A 20 -12.11 39.11 -7.78
C ASN A 20 -11.09 39.74 -6.85
N GLU A 21 -10.95 41.06 -6.96
CA GLU A 21 -10.07 41.82 -6.10
C GLU A 21 -10.70 43.17 -5.77
N ASP A 22 -10.53 43.57 -4.53
CA ASP A 22 -10.74 44.94 -4.09
C ASP A 22 -9.43 45.49 -3.50
N ARG A 23 -9.48 46.66 -2.87
CA ARG A 23 -8.29 47.32 -2.31
C ARG A 23 -7.58 46.49 -1.23
N TRP A 24 -8.26 45.55 -0.57
CA TRP A 24 -7.79 44.86 0.65
C TRP A 24 -7.80 43.34 0.54
N MET A 25 -8.55 42.75 -0.39
CA MET A 25 -8.71 41.32 -0.52
C MET A 25 -8.71 40.85 -1.98
N CYS A 26 -8.19 39.65 -2.19
CA CYS A 26 -8.29 38.92 -3.44
C CYS A 26 -8.89 37.55 -3.15
N TRP A 27 -9.93 37.18 -3.90
CA TRP A 27 -10.56 35.87 -3.80
C TRP A 27 -10.91 35.35 -5.18
N TYR A 28 -11.28 34.08 -5.26
CA TYR A 28 -11.78 33.49 -6.48
C TYR A 28 -13.18 32.96 -6.27
N GLU A 29 -13.96 32.98 -7.35
CA GLU A 29 -15.30 32.41 -7.35
C GLU A 29 -15.60 31.75 -8.69
N TYR A 30 -16.42 30.71 -8.66
CA TYR A 30 -16.99 30.13 -9.87
C TYR A 30 -18.19 30.95 -10.33
N ALA A 31 -18.37 31.09 -11.64
CA ALA A 31 -19.55 31.78 -12.18
C ALA A 31 -20.87 31.16 -11.71
N ASN A 32 -20.89 29.84 -11.48
CA ASN A 32 -21.99 29.13 -10.85
C ASN A 32 -21.44 28.22 -9.74
N HIS A 33 -21.58 28.65 -8.49
CA HIS A 33 -21.13 27.88 -7.33
C HIS A 33 -21.90 26.55 -7.18
N GLY A 34 -23.20 26.53 -7.49
CA GLY A 34 -24.01 25.31 -7.43
C GLY A 34 -23.53 24.24 -8.41
N ALA A 35 -23.15 24.63 -9.63
CA ALA A 35 -22.61 23.72 -10.62
C ALA A 35 -21.29 23.07 -10.17
N PHE A 36 -20.44 23.82 -9.47
CA PHE A 36 -19.22 23.25 -8.86
C PHE A 36 -19.57 22.21 -7.79
N GLN A 37 -20.50 22.52 -6.88
CA GLN A 37 -20.91 21.58 -5.84
C GLN A 37 -21.54 20.31 -6.43
N GLU A 38 -22.39 20.43 -7.44
CA GLU A 38 -22.95 19.26 -8.15
C GLU A 38 -21.87 18.41 -8.80
N TRP A 39 -20.88 19.04 -9.44
CA TRP A 39 -19.75 18.33 -10.04
C TRP A 39 -18.89 17.60 -9.00
N VAL A 40 -18.61 18.24 -7.85
CA VAL A 40 -17.91 17.58 -6.74
C VAL A 40 -18.67 16.35 -6.25
N GLN A 41 -19.99 16.45 -6.03
CA GLN A 41 -20.79 15.33 -5.56
C GLN A 41 -20.86 14.18 -6.59
N LYS A 42 -20.99 14.50 -7.88
CA LYS A 42 -20.94 13.50 -8.97
C LYS A 42 -19.58 12.82 -9.02
N THR A 43 -18.50 13.60 -8.92
CA THR A 43 -17.13 13.11 -8.95
C THR A 43 -16.84 12.20 -7.75
N ASN A 44 -17.16 12.63 -6.53
CA ASN A 44 -17.00 11.79 -5.34
C ASN A 44 -17.74 10.47 -5.49
N ARG A 45 -19.00 10.50 -5.92
CA ARG A 45 -19.78 9.28 -6.12
C ARG A 45 -19.15 8.35 -7.17
N PHE A 46 -18.63 8.91 -8.26
CA PHE A 46 -17.94 8.14 -9.28
C PHE A 46 -16.64 7.52 -8.73
N LEU A 47 -15.80 8.31 -8.07
CA LEU A 47 -14.53 7.83 -7.51
C LEU A 47 -14.73 6.72 -6.48
N HIS A 48 -15.66 6.90 -5.54
CA HIS A 48 -16.00 5.85 -4.56
C HIS A 48 -16.60 4.59 -5.19
N THR A 49 -17.30 4.70 -6.31
CA THR A 49 -17.90 3.54 -6.99
C THR A 49 -16.85 2.75 -7.80
N HIS A 50 -15.92 3.43 -8.45
CA HIS A 50 -15.00 2.82 -9.42
C HIS A 50 -13.57 2.60 -8.88
N TYR A 51 -13.14 3.39 -7.90
CA TYR A 51 -11.79 3.39 -7.34
C TYR A 51 -11.81 3.30 -5.80
N SER A 52 -12.83 2.61 -5.25
CA SER A 52 -13.02 2.46 -3.80
C SER A 52 -11.72 2.13 -3.06
N GLY A 53 -11.39 2.97 -2.06
CA GLY A 53 -10.23 2.79 -1.19
C GLY A 53 -8.93 3.41 -1.69
N ASP A 54 -8.93 4.07 -2.85
CA ASP A 54 -7.77 4.81 -3.35
C ASP A 54 -7.44 6.03 -2.47
N ILE A 55 -6.15 6.22 -2.17
CA ILE A 55 -5.62 7.31 -1.34
C ILE A 55 -5.95 8.70 -1.90
N MET A 56 -6.06 8.86 -3.21
CA MET A 56 -6.28 10.16 -3.84
C MET A 56 -7.73 10.63 -3.72
N ILE A 57 -8.66 9.78 -3.29
CA ILE A 57 -10.05 10.18 -3.07
C ILE A 57 -10.14 11.15 -1.88
N GLU A 58 -9.44 10.87 -0.79
CA GLU A 58 -9.40 11.76 0.38
C GLU A 58 -8.73 13.10 0.03
N GLU A 59 -7.65 13.08 -0.75
CA GLU A 59 -7.01 14.31 -1.24
C GLU A 59 -7.96 15.13 -2.13
N PHE A 60 -8.72 14.48 -3.01
CA PHE A 60 -9.73 15.15 -3.83
C PHE A 60 -10.81 15.81 -2.96
N GLU A 61 -11.33 15.10 -1.97
CA GLU A 61 -12.36 15.61 -1.04
C GLU A 61 -11.85 16.80 -0.22
N GLU A 62 -10.62 16.70 0.30
CA GLU A 62 -9.99 17.80 1.04
C GLU A 62 -9.82 19.04 0.15
N LEU A 63 -9.27 18.88 -1.04
CA LEU A 63 -9.10 19.98 -2.00
C LEU A 63 -10.45 20.59 -2.43
N ALA A 64 -11.48 19.77 -2.60
CA ALA A 64 -12.81 20.22 -3.00
C ALA A 64 -13.54 20.96 -1.87
N SER A 65 -13.21 20.67 -0.61
CA SER A 65 -13.74 21.38 0.56
C SER A 65 -13.12 22.78 0.74
N GLN A 66 -11.95 23.03 0.13
CA GLN A 66 -11.28 24.32 0.19
C GLN A 66 -12.00 25.37 -0.67
N GLY A 67 -11.74 26.64 -0.37
CA GLY A 67 -12.25 27.74 -1.17
C GLY A 67 -11.75 27.69 -2.63
N PRO A 68 -12.48 28.31 -3.57
CA PRO A 68 -12.07 28.32 -4.97
C PRO A 68 -10.67 28.90 -5.13
N SER A 69 -9.83 28.24 -5.91
CA SER A 69 -8.53 28.77 -6.32
C SER A 69 -8.09 28.10 -7.63
N PRO A 70 -7.35 28.81 -8.50
CA PRO A 70 -6.86 28.24 -9.76
C PRO A 70 -6.00 26.99 -9.50
N LYS A 71 -5.06 27.11 -8.56
CA LYS A 71 -4.15 26.02 -8.18
C LYS A 71 -4.90 24.83 -7.56
N GLY A 72 -5.87 25.08 -6.68
CA GLY A 72 -6.68 24.00 -6.08
C GLY A 72 -7.49 23.27 -7.15
N HIS A 73 -8.10 24.00 -8.07
CA HIS A 73 -8.87 23.39 -9.16
C HIS A 73 -7.98 22.61 -10.15
N ASP A 74 -6.79 23.13 -10.47
CA ASP A 74 -5.83 22.42 -11.34
C ASP A 74 -5.40 21.09 -10.71
N LYS A 75 -5.27 21.02 -9.38
CA LYS A 75 -5.02 19.76 -8.67
C LYS A 75 -6.18 18.79 -8.72
N LEU A 76 -7.43 19.26 -8.54
CA LEU A 76 -8.62 18.41 -8.69
C LEU A 76 -8.65 17.74 -10.07
N LEU A 77 -8.36 18.51 -11.13
CA LEU A 77 -8.26 17.98 -12.50
C LEU A 77 -7.08 17.00 -12.67
N ALA A 78 -5.94 17.27 -12.03
CA ALA A 78 -4.79 16.37 -12.08
C ALA A 78 -5.11 15.00 -11.47
N ILE A 79 -5.85 14.95 -10.35
CA ILE A 79 -6.29 13.71 -9.73
C ILE A 79 -7.18 12.90 -10.70
N LEU A 80 -8.17 13.54 -11.34
CA LEU A 80 -9.04 12.84 -12.31
C LEU A 80 -8.26 12.34 -13.53
N LYS A 81 -7.29 13.10 -14.01
CA LYS A 81 -6.41 12.68 -15.12
C LYS A 81 -5.52 11.50 -14.71
N ALA A 82 -5.03 11.47 -13.47
CA ALA A 82 -4.29 10.34 -12.94
C ALA A 82 -5.14 9.06 -12.89
N PHE A 83 -6.38 9.14 -12.38
CA PHE A 83 -7.32 8.01 -12.41
C PHE A 83 -7.63 7.52 -13.83
N LYS A 84 -7.61 8.41 -14.84
CA LYS A 84 -7.79 8.04 -16.24
C LYS A 84 -6.57 7.30 -16.80
N GLU A 85 -5.37 7.81 -16.54
CA GLU A 85 -4.12 7.26 -17.07
C GLU A 85 -3.67 5.98 -16.35
N ILE A 86 -3.92 5.91 -15.05
CA ILE A 86 -3.52 4.81 -14.16
C ILE A 86 -4.76 4.40 -13.35
N PRO A 87 -5.68 3.60 -13.93
CA PRO A 87 -6.96 3.29 -13.31
C PRO A 87 -6.87 2.27 -12.16
N GLN A 88 -5.67 1.81 -11.81
CA GLN A 88 -5.47 0.90 -10.69
C GLN A 88 -5.52 1.68 -9.37
N ALA A 89 -6.44 1.29 -8.48
CA ALA A 89 -6.57 1.93 -7.18
C ALA A 89 -5.32 1.70 -6.32
N ILE A 90 -4.79 2.79 -5.76
CA ILE A 90 -3.67 2.81 -4.81
C ILE A 90 -4.28 2.90 -3.42
N THR A 91 -4.48 1.77 -2.75
CA THR A 91 -4.95 1.77 -1.37
C THR A 91 -3.79 2.04 -0.41
N PRO A 92 -3.98 2.81 0.69
CA PRO A 92 -2.94 2.93 1.69
C PRO A 92 -2.63 1.54 2.25
N PRO A 93 -1.39 1.27 2.66
CA PRO A 93 -1.08 0.03 3.36
C PRO A 93 -2.04 -0.04 4.55
N LYS A 94 -2.91 -1.05 4.59
CA LYS A 94 -3.80 -1.24 5.74
C LYS A 94 -2.93 -1.17 7.00
N GLU A 95 -3.24 -0.26 7.92
CA GLU A 95 -2.68 -0.32 9.26
C GLU A 95 -3.13 -1.65 9.87
N HIS A 96 -2.26 -2.63 9.72
CA HIS A 96 -2.37 -3.88 10.41
C HIS A 96 -2.01 -3.61 11.87
N HIS A 97 -3.02 -3.35 12.69
CA HIS A 97 -3.03 -3.90 14.04
C HIS A 97 -3.06 -5.45 13.90
N GLY A 98 -1.93 -6.03 13.48
CA GLY A 98 -1.72 -7.45 13.25
C GLY A 98 -1.51 -7.88 11.79
N GLY A 99 -0.26 -7.82 11.31
CA GLY A 99 0.28 -8.71 10.25
C GLY A 99 -0.03 -8.40 8.78
N ILE A 100 0.90 -7.70 8.11
CA ILE A 100 0.98 -7.46 6.66
C ILE A 100 0.53 -8.66 5.81
N VAL A 101 -0.58 -8.51 5.06
CA VAL A 101 -0.89 -9.35 3.89
C VAL A 101 -0.61 -8.53 2.64
N ILE A 102 0.62 -8.62 2.14
CA ILE A 102 0.92 -8.28 0.74
C ILE A 102 0.31 -9.41 -0.09
N THR A 103 -0.48 -9.07 -1.11
CA THR A 103 -0.85 -10.01 -2.18
C THR A 103 -0.05 -9.59 -3.39
N ASN A 104 1.20 -10.00 -3.40
CA ASN A 104 2.03 -9.97 -4.58
C ASN A 104 1.95 -11.36 -5.21
N SER A 105 0.94 -11.56 -6.07
CA SER A 105 0.64 -12.86 -6.68
C SER A 105 1.72 -13.36 -7.64
N ASN A 106 2.86 -12.67 -7.79
CA ASN A 106 3.95 -13.15 -8.63
C ASN A 106 5.38 -13.03 -8.04
N SER A 107 5.58 -12.48 -6.83
CA SER A 107 6.92 -12.48 -6.19
C SER A 107 6.94 -12.96 -4.74
N GLN A 108 5.79 -13.18 -4.10
CA GLN A 108 5.77 -13.54 -2.68
C GLN A 108 6.07 -15.03 -2.41
N SER A 109 5.63 -15.93 -3.29
CA SER A 109 6.01 -17.34 -3.20
C SER A 109 7.50 -17.55 -3.47
N GLN A 110 8.07 -16.81 -4.43
CA GLN A 110 9.49 -16.87 -4.74
C GLN A 110 10.37 -16.33 -3.61
N ASN A 111 10.11 -15.12 -3.09
CA ASN A 111 10.97 -14.53 -2.05
C ASN A 111 10.88 -15.26 -0.70
N GLN A 112 9.71 -15.79 -0.33
CA GLN A 112 9.55 -16.52 0.93
C GLN A 112 10.16 -17.93 0.86
N GLN A 113 10.10 -18.60 -0.30
CA GLN A 113 10.85 -19.83 -0.53
C GLN A 113 12.36 -19.57 -0.61
N GLN A 114 12.81 -18.44 -1.19
CA GLN A 114 14.22 -18.07 -1.22
C GLN A 114 14.78 -17.80 0.17
N ALA A 115 14.09 -17.00 1.00
CA ALA A 115 14.52 -16.72 2.38
C ALA A 115 14.50 -17.99 3.25
N ALA A 116 13.50 -18.85 3.10
CA ALA A 116 13.46 -20.13 3.80
C ALA A 116 14.58 -21.08 3.34
N ASN A 117 14.88 -21.11 2.04
CA ASN A 117 15.97 -21.92 1.49
C ASN A 117 17.35 -21.40 1.94
N ILE A 118 17.58 -20.08 1.93
CA ILE A 118 18.81 -19.45 2.43
C ILE A 118 19.00 -19.73 3.92
N PHE A 119 17.92 -19.65 4.71
CA PHE A 119 17.95 -19.99 6.13
C PHE A 119 18.24 -21.48 6.36
N LEU A 120 17.60 -22.37 5.59
CA LEU A 120 17.84 -23.82 5.65
C LEU A 120 19.27 -24.17 5.24
N GLU A 121 19.82 -23.51 4.23
CA GLU A 121 21.19 -23.69 3.76
C GLU A 121 22.19 -23.23 4.82
N ALA A 122 21.98 -22.05 5.41
CA ALA A 122 22.85 -21.49 6.46
C ALA A 122 22.93 -22.32 7.74
N ILE A 123 21.94 -23.18 8.01
CA ILE A 123 21.91 -24.05 9.19
C ILE A 123 22.09 -25.54 8.85
N SER A 124 22.17 -25.89 7.56
CA SER A 124 22.16 -27.30 7.13
C SER A 124 23.41 -28.06 7.55
N ASP A 125 24.56 -27.40 7.53
CA ASP A 125 25.86 -28.00 7.91
C ASP A 125 26.01 -28.15 9.44
N GLU A 126 25.23 -27.39 10.21
CA GLU A 126 25.26 -27.40 11.69
C GLU A 126 24.23 -28.37 12.28
N LEU A 127 23.25 -28.81 11.48
CA LEU A 127 22.25 -29.77 11.89
C LEU A 127 22.63 -31.17 11.43
N THR A 128 22.58 -32.14 12.33
CA THR A 128 22.66 -33.55 11.92
C THR A 128 21.48 -33.88 10.99
N GLY A 129 21.67 -34.86 10.09
CA GLY A 129 20.60 -35.30 9.18
C GLY A 129 19.31 -35.76 9.91
N LYS A 130 19.41 -36.13 11.19
CA LYS A 130 18.26 -36.42 12.06
C LYS A 130 17.56 -35.15 12.52
N GLN A 131 18.29 -34.14 12.99
CA GLN A 131 17.73 -32.83 13.40
C GLN A 131 17.07 -32.09 12.23
N MET A 132 17.65 -32.16 11.03
CA MET A 132 17.05 -31.57 9.82
C MET A 132 15.70 -32.23 9.45
N LYS A 133 15.60 -33.56 9.60
CA LYS A 133 14.34 -34.29 9.37
C LYS A 133 13.28 -33.94 10.42
N GLU A 134 13.68 -33.83 11.68
CA GLU A 134 12.79 -33.44 12.77
C GLU A 134 12.29 -31.99 12.63
N LEU A 135 13.14 -31.08 12.14
CA LEU A 135 12.78 -29.69 11.87
C LEU A 135 11.80 -29.57 10.69
N LYS A 136 12.06 -30.29 9.59
CA LYS A 136 11.14 -30.35 8.44
C LYS A 136 9.79 -30.97 8.79
N ALA A 137 9.78 -31.99 9.65
CA ALA A 137 8.55 -32.59 10.15
C ALA A 137 7.74 -31.60 11.01
N ALA A 138 8.40 -30.88 11.92
CA ALA A 138 7.76 -29.84 12.74
C ALA A 138 7.17 -28.69 11.90
N LEU A 139 7.85 -28.30 10.81
CA LEU A 139 7.35 -27.31 9.85
C LEU A 139 6.12 -27.82 9.07
N ALA A 140 6.08 -29.10 8.71
CA ALA A 140 4.98 -29.68 7.94
C ALA A 140 3.72 -29.95 8.79
N ASP A 141 3.90 -30.18 10.10
CA ASP A 141 2.81 -30.46 11.04
C ASP A 141 2.07 -29.18 11.49
N GLU A 142 2.61 -27.99 11.16
CA GLU A 142 2.07 -26.69 11.59
C GLU A 142 0.87 -26.21 10.77
N LYS A 143 -0.15 -27.06 10.56
CA LYS A 143 -1.49 -26.63 10.11
C LYS A 143 -2.26 -26.00 11.29
N GLY A 144 -1.86 -24.80 11.72
CA GLY A 144 -2.62 -24.11 12.79
C GLY A 144 -1.96 -22.95 13.54
N GLY A 145 -0.90 -22.32 13.02
CA GLY A 145 -0.50 -20.97 13.47
C GLY A 145 0.02 -20.82 14.90
N LYS A 146 0.74 -21.81 15.45
CA LYS A 146 1.42 -21.69 16.76
C LYS A 146 2.94 -21.71 16.59
N LYS A 147 3.50 -20.53 16.27
CA LYS A 147 4.94 -20.22 16.18
C LYS A 147 5.82 -20.73 17.34
N GLY A 148 5.23 -21.15 18.46
CA GLY A 148 5.94 -21.67 19.63
C GLY A 148 6.62 -23.03 19.43
N SER A 149 6.06 -23.93 18.61
CA SER A 149 6.57 -25.32 18.52
C SER A 149 7.94 -25.43 17.84
N LEU A 150 8.19 -24.61 16.82
CA LEU A 150 9.48 -24.58 16.13
C LEU A 150 10.61 -24.06 17.02
N ILE A 151 10.34 -23.00 17.78
CA ILE A 151 11.31 -22.37 18.67
C ILE A 151 11.70 -23.33 19.80
N GLU A 152 10.73 -24.06 20.36
CA GLU A 152 11.00 -25.09 21.37
C GLU A 152 11.82 -26.26 20.79
N LYS A 153 11.54 -26.65 19.55
CA LYS A 153 12.29 -27.72 18.89
C LYS A 153 13.73 -27.31 18.60
N VAL A 154 13.96 -26.10 18.10
CA VAL A 154 15.30 -25.56 17.87
C VAL A 154 16.06 -25.41 19.21
N LYS A 155 15.39 -24.96 20.28
CA LYS A 155 15.96 -24.93 21.64
C LYS A 155 16.36 -26.33 22.16
N SER A 156 15.61 -27.37 21.78
CA SER A 156 15.90 -28.74 22.18
C SER A 156 17.17 -29.33 21.55
N PHE A 157 17.77 -28.67 20.54
CA PHE A 157 19.00 -29.10 19.89
C PHE A 157 20.28 -28.77 20.68
N GLY A 158 20.15 -28.07 21.82
CA GLY A 158 21.26 -27.76 22.73
C GLY A 158 21.94 -26.42 22.43
N LEU A 159 22.59 -25.86 23.46
CA LEU A 159 23.15 -24.50 23.43
C LEU A 159 24.27 -24.34 22.40
N ASP A 160 25.08 -25.38 22.20
CA ASP A 160 26.20 -25.36 21.26
C ASP A 160 25.70 -25.31 19.80
N THR A 161 24.73 -26.15 19.45
CA THR A 161 24.07 -26.15 18.13
C THR A 161 23.37 -24.82 17.85
N LEU A 162 22.71 -24.24 18.85
CA LEU A 162 22.08 -22.92 18.74
C LEU A 162 23.09 -21.80 18.50
N SER A 163 24.23 -21.84 19.19
CA SER A 163 25.27 -20.81 19.09
C SER A 163 25.90 -20.82 17.69
N ASN A 164 26.15 -21.99 17.12
CA ASN A 164 26.66 -22.12 15.75
C ASN A 164 25.65 -21.68 14.69
N ILE A 165 24.37 -22.02 14.87
CA ILE A 165 23.28 -21.55 14.00
C ILE A 165 23.22 -20.01 14.00
N VAL A 166 23.24 -19.38 15.18
CA VAL A 166 23.21 -17.93 15.30
C VAL A 166 24.46 -17.30 14.68
N ALA A 167 25.63 -17.89 14.89
CA ALA A 167 26.87 -17.43 14.28
C ALA A 167 26.78 -17.45 12.75
N ASN A 168 26.33 -18.56 12.14
CA ASN A 168 26.20 -18.69 10.69
C ASN A 168 25.12 -17.76 10.10
N ILE A 169 24.06 -17.43 10.85
CA ILE A 169 23.07 -16.42 10.43
C ILE A 169 23.68 -15.02 10.43
N VAL A 170 24.44 -14.67 11.47
CA VAL A 170 25.06 -13.35 11.60
C VAL A 170 26.20 -13.16 10.59
N THR A 171 26.93 -14.23 10.25
CA THR A 171 28.06 -14.16 9.33
C THR A 171 27.68 -14.36 7.86
N ASN A 172 26.50 -14.90 7.54
CA ASN A 172 26.08 -15.08 6.15
C ASN A 172 25.66 -13.75 5.51
N PRO A 173 26.43 -13.21 4.55
CA PRO A 173 26.15 -11.91 3.93
C PRO A 173 24.84 -11.89 3.15
N ALA A 174 24.37 -13.05 2.66
CA ALA A 174 23.11 -13.16 1.93
C ALA A 174 21.87 -12.91 2.81
N ILE A 175 22.04 -12.84 4.14
CA ILE A 175 20.98 -12.45 5.09
C ILE A 175 20.95 -10.93 5.30
N TRP A 176 22.07 -10.24 5.09
CA TRP A 176 22.22 -8.80 5.40
C TRP A 176 22.36 -7.90 4.16
N GLY A 177 22.49 -8.48 2.97
CA GLY A 177 22.68 -7.77 1.69
C GLY A 177 21.69 -8.18 0.62
#